data_AF-A0A1E3NJA3-F1
#
_entry.id   AF-A0A1E3NJA3-F1
#
_cell.length_a   1.000
_cell.length_b   1.000
_cell.length_c   1.000
_cell.angle_alpha   90.00
_cell.angle_beta   90.00
_cell.angle_gamma   90.00
#
_symmetry.space_group_name_H-M   'P 1'
#
loop_
_entity.id
_entity.type
_entity.pdbx_description
1 polymer ?
#
loop_
_entity_poly.entity_id
_entity_poly.type
_entity_poly.pdbx_seq_one_letter_code
_entity_poly.pdbx_strand_id
1 'polypeptide(L)'
;MIYFARVSDNHKSLAGIGELEEANVIRWSSFFNQDFRGNGISPMVGALTSGKPELEEASQNLLSYFDYLDNHLAVSKCFASNDNLTCVNISVCVFFKVIFSQLPEETIHLENYGNIYRWYFMLLQHPVVLKTFR
;
A
#
# COMPACT_ATOMS: atom_id res chain seq x y z
N MET A 1 -3.15 -9.21 -10.02
CA MET A 1 -3.34 -9.97 -8.76
C MET A 1 -4.81 -10.29 -8.48
N ILE A 2 -5.73 -9.32 -8.60
CA ILE A 2 -7.18 -9.53 -8.38
C ILE A 2 -7.75 -10.68 -9.22
N TYR A 3 -7.43 -10.76 -10.52
CA TYR A 3 -7.88 -11.84 -11.39
C TYR A 3 -7.52 -13.23 -10.84
N PHE A 4 -6.27 -13.45 -10.42
CA PHE A 4 -5.82 -14.71 -9.84
C PHE A 4 -6.50 -15.06 -8.52
N ALA A 5 -6.80 -14.06 -7.68
CA ALA A 5 -7.58 -14.25 -6.48
C ALA A 5 -9.02 -14.70 -6.78
N ARG A 6 -9.63 -14.16 -7.85
CA ARG A 6 -11.00 -14.52 -8.26
C ARG A 6 -11.12 -15.94 -8.82
N VAL A 7 -10.14 -16.37 -9.61
CA VAL A 7 -10.19 -17.67 -10.29
C VAL A 7 -9.68 -18.84 -9.43
N SER A 8 -9.09 -18.56 -8.27
CA SER A 8 -8.61 -19.59 -7.34
C SER A 8 -9.65 -19.86 -6.26
N ASP A 9 -10.21 -21.08 -6.23
CA ASP A 9 -11.20 -21.47 -5.23
C ASP A 9 -10.72 -21.30 -3.77
N ASN A 10 -9.42 -21.44 -3.53
CA ASN A 10 -8.83 -21.32 -2.20
C ASN A 10 -8.52 -19.87 -1.79
N HIS A 11 -8.66 -18.89 -2.69
CA HIS A 11 -8.23 -17.51 -2.45
C HIS A 11 -9.25 -16.45 -2.83
N LYS A 12 -10.52 -16.83 -3.08
CA LYS A 12 -11.61 -15.90 -3.43
C LYS A 12 -11.76 -14.77 -2.41
N SER A 13 -11.56 -15.05 -1.12
CA SER A 13 -11.60 -14.03 -0.06
C SER A 13 -10.56 -12.92 -0.23
N LEU A 14 -9.43 -13.18 -0.92
CA LEU A 14 -8.43 -12.16 -1.19
C LEU A 14 -8.91 -11.12 -2.22
N ALA A 15 -9.93 -11.44 -3.02
CA ALA A 15 -10.56 -10.48 -3.92
C ALA A 15 -11.63 -9.62 -3.24
N GLY A 16 -11.92 -9.86 -1.95
CA GLY A 16 -13.03 -9.26 -1.21
C GLY A 16 -14.23 -10.21 -1.12
N ILE A 17 -14.93 -10.21 0.02
CA ILE A 17 -16.14 -10.99 0.24
C ILE A 17 -17.35 -10.11 -0.06
N GLY A 18 -17.95 -10.34 -1.23
CA GLY A 18 -19.12 -9.59 -1.70
C GLY A 18 -18.75 -8.32 -2.48
N GLU A 19 -19.76 -7.73 -3.11
CA GLU A 19 -19.58 -6.65 -4.09
C GLU A 19 -18.89 -5.40 -3.52
N LEU A 20 -19.21 -5.04 -2.26
CA LEU A 20 -18.64 -3.85 -1.63
C LEU A 20 -17.15 -4.01 -1.33
N GLU A 21 -16.73 -5.14 -0.74
CA GLU A 21 -15.31 -5.39 -0.48
C GLU A 21 -14.53 -5.52 -1.78
N GLU A 22 -15.11 -6.16 -2.80
CA GLU A 22 -14.51 -6.28 -4.12
C GLU A 22 -14.30 -4.91 -4.80
N ALA A 23 -15.31 -4.04 -4.73
CA ALA A 23 -15.19 -2.66 -5.21
C ALA A 23 -14.09 -1.89 -4.45
N ASN A 24 -14.00 -2.07 -3.13
CA ASN A 24 -12.94 -1.47 -2.32
C ASN A 24 -11.55 -2.04 -2.68
N VAL A 25 -11.43 -3.33 -2.99
CA VAL A 25 -10.19 -3.95 -3.46
C VAL A 25 -9.72 -3.28 -4.75
N ILE A 26 -10.64 -3.04 -5.70
CA ILE A 26 -10.32 -2.35 -6.96
C ILE A 26 -9.91 -0.90 -6.65
N ARG A 27 -10.71 -0.16 -5.87
CA ARG A 27 -10.45 1.24 -5.52
C ARG A 27 -9.05 1.43 -4.94
N TRP A 28 -8.70 0.63 -3.94
CA TRP A 28 -7.39 0.73 -3.30
C TRP A 28 -6.26 0.29 -4.23
N SER A 29 -6.47 -0.75 -5.04
CA SER A 29 -5.47 -1.16 -6.03
C SER A 29 -5.18 -0.03 -7.03
N SER A 30 -6.21 0.68 -7.49
CA SER A 30 -6.07 1.83 -8.38
C SER A 30 -5.33 2.98 -7.71
N PHE A 31 -5.72 3.35 -6.49
CA PHE A 31 -5.06 4.39 -5.70
C PHE A 31 -3.57 4.12 -5.53
N PHE A 32 -3.19 2.91 -5.09
CA PHE A 32 -1.79 2.59 -4.87
C PHE A 32 -0.97 2.56 -6.17
N ASN A 33 -1.60 2.23 -7.30
CA ASN A 33 -0.90 2.14 -8.58
C ASN A 33 -0.76 3.50 -9.28
N GLN A 34 -1.81 4.33 -9.26
CA GLN A 34 -1.85 5.60 -9.98
C GLN A 34 -1.35 6.76 -9.10
N ASP A 35 -2.02 6.98 -7.97
CA ASP A 35 -1.75 8.13 -7.11
C ASP A 35 -0.47 7.91 -6.31
N PHE A 36 -0.43 6.84 -5.52
CA PHE A 36 0.67 6.61 -4.60
C PHE A 36 1.97 6.31 -5.35
N ARG A 37 1.97 5.30 -6.23
CA ARG A 37 3.16 4.92 -6.98
C ARG A 37 3.49 5.91 -8.10
N GLY A 38 2.51 6.30 -8.90
CA GLY A 38 2.74 7.15 -10.07
C GLY A 38 3.12 8.57 -9.67
N ASN A 39 2.28 9.24 -8.88
CA ASN A 39 2.45 10.66 -8.55
C ASN A 39 3.31 10.90 -7.30
N GLY A 40 3.39 9.93 -6.38
CA GLY A 40 4.23 10.03 -5.18
C GLY A 40 5.63 9.46 -5.36
N ILE A 41 5.72 8.14 -5.57
CA ILE A 41 7.00 7.40 -5.48
C ILE A 41 7.87 7.52 -6.73
N SER A 42 7.29 7.37 -7.92
CA SER A 42 8.07 7.22 -9.16
C SER A 42 8.99 8.43 -9.47
N PRO A 43 8.57 9.68 -9.22
CA PRO A 43 9.46 10.84 -9.34
C PRO A 43 10.62 10.78 -8.34
N MET A 44 10.34 10.36 -7.10
CA MET A 44 11.30 10.36 -5.98
C MET A 44 12.41 9.31 -6.11
N VAL A 45 12.13 8.17 -6.76
CA VAL A 45 13.12 7.09 -6.95
C VAL A 45 13.89 7.20 -8.27
N GLY A 46 13.79 8.34 -8.97
CA GLY A 46 14.49 8.58 -10.23
C GLY A 46 14.00 7.73 -11.40
N ALA A 47 12.80 7.15 -11.31
CA ALA A 47 12.21 6.39 -12.41
C ALA A 47 11.76 7.30 -13.58
N LEU A 48 11.59 8.60 -13.29
CA LEU A 48 11.29 9.66 -14.26
C LEU A 48 12.33 10.75 -14.15
N THR A 49 12.75 11.33 -15.28
CA THR A 49 13.56 12.55 -15.30
C THR A 49 12.72 13.71 -14.77
N SER A 50 12.80 13.95 -13.47
CA SER A 50 11.97 14.93 -12.76
C SER A 50 12.81 16.15 -12.40
N GLY A 51 12.28 17.35 -12.62
CA GLY A 51 12.90 18.58 -12.13
C GLY A 51 12.69 18.75 -10.63
N LYS A 52 13.35 19.76 -10.05
CA LYS A 52 13.22 20.08 -8.62
C LYS A 52 11.75 20.36 -8.19
N PRO A 53 10.94 21.13 -8.95
CA PRO A 53 9.55 21.36 -8.59
C PRO A 53 8.71 20.08 -8.54
N GLU A 54 8.91 19.17 -9.49
CA GLU A 54 8.20 17.90 -9.55
C GLU A 54 8.56 16.98 -8.39
N LEU A 55 9.81 17.02 -7.92
CA LEU A 55 10.24 16.30 -6.72
C LEU A 55 9.62 16.87 -5.44
N GLU A 56 9.53 18.19 -5.32
CA GLU A 56 8.89 18.85 -4.18
C GLU A 56 7.39 18.53 -4.14
N GLU A 57 6.71 18.58 -5.28
CA GLU A 57 5.30 18.19 -5.40
C GLU A 57 5.08 16.71 -5.07
N ALA A 58 5.91 15.82 -5.64
CA ALA A 58 5.82 14.39 -5.36
C ALA A 58 6.03 14.07 -3.87
N SER A 59 6.97 14.76 -3.23
CA SER A 59 7.19 14.64 -1.79
C SER A 59 5.97 15.09 -0.97
N GLN A 60 5.38 16.25 -1.30
CA GLN A 60 4.16 16.74 -0.63
C GLN A 60 2.97 15.79 -0.84
N ASN A 61 2.78 15.29 -2.05
CA ASN A 61 1.75 14.31 -2.37
C ASN A 61 1.95 13.03 -1.56
N LEU A 62 3.19 12.55 -1.48
CA LEU A 62 3.50 11.34 -0.72
C LEU A 62 3.17 11.50 0.75
N LEU A 63 3.59 12.60 1.39
CA LEU A 63 3.26 12.87 2.80
C LEU A 63 1.75 12.94 3.02
N SER A 64 1.01 13.64 2.16
CA SER A 64 -0.45 13.70 2.19
C SER A 64 -1.11 12.32 2.03
N TYR A 65 -0.55 11.46 1.18
CA TYR A 65 -1.03 10.08 1.05
C TYR A 65 -0.75 9.27 2.30
N PHE A 66 0.40 9.43 2.96
CA PHE A 66 0.67 8.78 4.24
C PHE A 66 -0.31 9.24 5.32
N ASP A 67 -0.61 10.54 5.42
CA ASP A 67 -1.65 11.05 6.32
C ASP A 67 -3.01 10.42 6.04
N TYR A 68 -3.41 10.35 4.76
CA TYR A 68 -4.68 9.76 4.36
C TYR A 68 -4.77 8.26 4.72
N LEU A 69 -3.69 7.51 4.47
CA LEU A 69 -3.61 6.09 4.78
C LEU A 69 -3.61 5.83 6.29
N ASP A 70 -2.91 6.65 7.08
CA ASP A 70 -2.86 6.50 8.54
C ASP A 70 -4.23 6.77 9.16
N ASN A 71 -4.91 7.82 8.70
CA ASN A 71 -6.28 8.14 9.12
C ASN A 71 -7.28 7.03 8.73
N HIS A 72 -7.13 6.42 7.55
CA HIS A 72 -7.96 5.26 7.16
C HIS A 72 -7.71 4.06 8.09
N LEU A 73 -6.44 3.79 8.42
CA LEU A 73 -6.05 2.67 9.29
C LEU A 73 -6.32 2.89 10.79
N ALA A 74 -6.66 4.12 11.20
CA ALA A 74 -7.16 4.40 12.53
C ALA A 74 -8.55 3.79 12.77
N VAL A 75 -9.39 3.73 11.73
CA VAL A 75 -10.76 3.22 11.81
C VAL A 75 -10.93 1.82 11.22
N SER A 76 -9.97 1.35 10.41
CA SER A 76 -10.01 0.04 9.76
C SER A 76 -8.70 -0.73 9.99
N LYS A 77 -8.74 -2.05 10.22
CA LYS A 77 -7.51 -2.85 10.35
C LYS A 77 -6.87 -3.17 9.01
N CYS A 78 -7.61 -3.01 7.91
CA CYS A 78 -7.19 -3.36 6.56
C CYS A 78 -7.73 -2.32 5.54
N PHE A 79 -7.16 -2.28 4.34
CA PHE A 79 -7.60 -1.26 3.36
C PHE A 79 -8.99 -1.54 2.78
N ALA A 80 -9.19 -2.73 2.21
CA ALA A 80 -10.41 -3.04 1.45
C ALA A 80 -11.55 -3.69 2.25
N SER A 81 -11.25 -4.13 3.48
CA SER A 81 -12.17 -4.71 4.43
C SER A 81 -11.77 -4.24 5.82
N ASN A 82 -12.71 -4.19 6.77
CA ASN A 82 -12.42 -3.78 8.15
C ASN A 82 -11.51 -4.78 8.86
N ASP A 83 -11.75 -6.08 8.64
CA ASP A 83 -11.07 -7.15 9.36
C ASP A 83 -10.42 -8.18 8.43
N ASN A 84 -10.85 -8.29 7.16
CA ASN A 84 -10.33 -9.30 6.25
C ASN A 84 -9.09 -8.82 5.49
N LEU A 85 -8.09 -9.68 5.48
CA LEU A 85 -6.89 -9.47 4.69
C LEU A 85 -7.19 -9.77 3.22
N THR A 86 -6.99 -8.77 2.37
CA THR A 86 -7.19 -8.86 0.91
C THR A 86 -5.87 -8.79 0.15
N CYS A 87 -5.91 -9.08 -1.15
CA CYS A 87 -4.74 -8.97 -2.03
C CYS A 87 -4.12 -7.57 -2.06
N VAL A 88 -4.90 -6.52 -1.80
CA VAL A 88 -4.40 -5.14 -1.64
C VAL A 88 -3.41 -5.07 -0.49
N ASN A 89 -3.79 -5.57 0.69
CA ASN A 89 -2.94 -5.49 1.87
C ASN A 89 -1.58 -6.19 1.64
N ILE A 90 -1.60 -7.37 1.03
CA ILE A 90 -0.40 -8.13 0.68
C ILE A 90 0.46 -7.36 -0.32
N SER A 91 -0.14 -6.88 -1.41
CA SER A 91 0.57 -6.17 -2.48
C SER A 91 1.23 -4.90 -1.96
N VAL A 92 0.50 -4.13 -1.14
CA VAL A 92 0.98 -2.86 -0.60
C VAL A 92 2.07 -3.10 0.43
N CYS A 93 1.97 -4.14 1.27
CA CYS A 93 3.04 -4.48 2.21
C CYS A 93 4.35 -4.84 1.48
N VAL A 94 4.26 -5.66 0.41
CA VAL A 94 5.41 -5.97 -0.44
C VAL A 94 5.98 -4.71 -1.09
N PHE A 95 5.11 -3.85 -1.59
CA PHE A 95 5.51 -2.59 -2.22
C PHE A 95 6.19 -1.63 -1.22
N PHE A 96 5.63 -1.47 -0.02
CA PHE A 96 6.19 -0.63 1.05
C PHE A 96 7.59 -1.10 1.46
N LYS A 97 7.80 -2.42 1.55
CA LYS A 97 9.13 -2.97 1.83
C LYS A 97 10.17 -2.54 0.77
N VAL A 98 9.79 -2.58 -0.51
CA VAL A 98 10.67 -2.15 -1.60
C VAL A 98 10.93 -0.65 -1.51
N ILE A 99 9.89 0.15 -1.30
CA ILE A 99 10.01 1.61 -1.18
C ILE A 99 10.94 2.01 -0.04
N PHE A 100 10.75 1.46 1.16
CA PHE A 100 11.57 1.81 2.32
C PHE A 100 13.04 1.38 2.16
N SER A 101 13.33 0.46 1.24
CA SER A 101 14.71 0.12 0.87
C SER A 101 15.32 1.05 -0.18
N GLN A 102 14.50 1.85 -0.87
CA GLN A 102 14.91 2.70 -2.00
C GLN A 102 14.89 4.19 -1.66
N LEU A 103 14.02 4.61 -0.74
CA LEU A 103 13.98 6.00 -0.29
C LEU A 103 15.08 6.27 0.74
N PRO A 104 15.70 7.46 0.72
CA PRO A 104 16.54 7.93 1.80
C PRO A 104 15.78 7.86 3.14
N GLU A 105 16.46 7.44 4.20
CA GLU A 105 15.89 7.28 5.56
C GLU A 105 15.20 8.56 6.06
N GLU A 106 15.68 9.72 5.62
CA GLU A 106 15.15 11.05 5.96
C GLU A 106 13.85 11.42 5.21
N THR A 107 13.41 10.61 4.24
CA THR A 107 12.23 10.96 3.42
C THR A 107 10.92 10.65 4.13
N ILE A 108 10.85 9.52 4.83
CA ILE A 108 9.64 9.06 5.52
C ILE A 108 10.00 8.46 6.87
N HIS A 109 9.70 9.20 7.91
CA HIS A 109 9.70 8.75 9.30
C HIS A 109 8.41 7.98 9.59
N LEU A 110 8.42 6.66 9.37
CA LEU A 110 7.23 5.81 9.57
C LEU A 110 6.70 5.84 11.00
N GLU A 111 7.56 6.12 11.97
CA GLU A 111 7.22 6.33 13.37
C GLU A 111 6.21 7.47 13.57
N ASN A 112 6.11 8.42 12.64
CA ASN A 112 5.10 9.49 12.67
C ASN A 112 3.70 9.00 12.26
N TYR A 113 3.61 7.83 11.60
CA TYR A 113 2.37 7.24 11.10
C TYR A 113 2.07 5.94 11.86
N GLY A 114 1.63 6.08 13.11
CA GLY A 114 1.50 4.97 14.05
C GLY A 114 0.57 3.84 13.58
N ASN A 115 -0.48 4.14 12.82
CA ASN A 115 -1.42 3.13 12.32
C ASN A 115 -0.82 2.38 11.13
N ILE A 116 -0.16 3.08 10.21
CA ILE A 116 0.60 2.47 9.12
C ILE A 116 1.71 1.59 9.67
N TYR A 117 2.48 2.10 10.63
CA TYR A 117 3.56 1.36 11.28
C TYR A 117 3.02 0.05 11.88
N ARG A 118 1.98 0.13 12.71
CA ARG A 118 1.34 -1.06 13.30
C ARG A 118 0.84 -2.05 12.24
N TRP A 119 0.14 -1.55 11.23
CA TRP A 119 -0.40 -2.38 10.13
C TRP A 119 0.71 -3.09 9.35
N TYR A 120 1.79 -2.37 9.02
CA TYR A 120 2.91 -2.89 8.25
C TYR A 120 3.63 -4.00 9.00
N PHE A 121 4.00 -3.78 10.27
CA PHE A 121 4.67 -4.78 11.08
C PHE A 121 3.78 -5.99 11.39
N MET A 122 2.47 -5.80 11.56
CA MET A 122 1.52 -6.91 11.66
C MET A 122 1.55 -7.77 10.39
N LEU A 123 1.51 -7.15 9.20
CA LEU A 123 1.51 -7.88 7.93
C LEU A 123 2.84 -8.57 7.63
N LEU A 124 3.98 -8.00 8.03
CA LEU A 124 5.28 -8.64 7.89
C LEU A 124 5.35 -9.99 8.61
N GLN A 125 4.57 -10.19 9.68
CA GLN A 125 4.48 -11.46 10.40
C GLN A 125 3.45 -12.43 9.80
N HIS A 126 2.65 -12.00 8.83
CA HIS A 126 1.62 -12.85 8.25
C HIS A 126 2.25 -13.96 7.38
N PRO A 127 1.84 -15.24 7.52
CA PRO A 127 2.48 -16.36 6.83
C PRO A 127 2.55 -16.21 5.31
N VAL A 128 1.53 -15.62 4.69
CA VAL A 128 1.50 -15.37 3.24
C VAL A 128 2.60 -14.40 2.82
N VAL A 129 2.81 -13.34 3.59
CA VAL A 129 3.79 -12.29 3.32
C VAL A 129 5.20 -12.81 3.61
N LEU A 130 5.39 -13.54 4.72
CA LEU A 130 6.68 -14.17 5.05
C LEU A 130 7.17 -15.11 3.95
N LYS A 131 6.28 -15.88 3.33
CA LYS A 131 6.62 -16.76 2.20
C LYS A 131 7.02 -16.00 0.94
N THR A 132 6.55 -14.77 0.75
CA THR A 132 6.93 -13.92 -0.40
C THR A 132 8.35 -13.36 -0.25
N PHE A 133 8.88 -13.31 0.98
CA PHE A 133 10.17 -12.69 1.28
C PHE A 133 11.30 -13.67 1.59
N ARG A 134 11.05 -14.97 1.52
CA ARG A 134 12.05 -16.04 1.64
C ARG A 134 12.35 -16.60 0.25
#